data_AF-A0A1Y4JZB7-F1
#
_entry.id   AF-A0A1Y4JZB7-F1
#
_cell.length_a   1.000
_cell.length_b   1.000
_cell.length_c   1.000
_cell.angle_alpha   90.00
_cell.angle_beta   90.00
_cell.angle_gamma   90.00
#
_symmetry.space_group_name_H-M   'P 1'
#
loop_
_entity.id
_entity.type
_entity.pdbx_description
1 polymer ?
#
loop_
_entity_poly.entity_id
_entity_poly.type
_entity_poly.pdbx_seq_one_letter_code
_entity_poly.pdbx_strand_id
1 'polypeptide(L)'
;MINFIERIKDYLTRKDCADMTIRAWKSANEELYANFCKRMDDVGKGNLSVLIDMYQMMRDCTPPEALMLYNWLSDFMNGQDVQNMTNQQWAGKYTDIVAQCITNKRLWIGINIKTGAVDLLASAKSDLLMVRSETPIEIWNHLPQETRVYLTGQLDALMKNSKGCYLLSKLERKMMYQFLTYISQIIFLSHTVFVGEFMANLYDYVIEKKETLAYCMYYFVIFDHGLSRMAKLLDRLLNSEEVDHGDMVLIKSCVAALVTQSIEIGTESKTGWEDTAEGCNSEIWKEVMFALRKVKGKRGNRKVIQSLDDILVGDKERIKQGIRLFLEENKEDISLAYLLKALVKAGRIKASIRYMTFHRTIEQFSQRHYGHDIPQKRYGEIKELTLNSPQRGSSYTKAKRIIDRWTDYFINNG
;
A
#
# COMPACT_ATOMS: atom_id res chain seq x y z
N MET A 1 -15.39 3.24 22.22
CA MET A 1 -14.31 2.22 22.12
C MET A 1 -14.77 0.96 21.37
N ILE A 2 -15.98 0.45 21.62
CA ILE A 2 -16.56 -0.72 20.91
C ILE A 2 -16.69 -0.48 19.39
N ASN A 3 -17.29 0.65 18.96
CA ASN A 3 -17.38 1.01 17.53
C ASN A 3 -16.02 1.14 16.84
N PHE A 4 -14.96 1.53 17.56
CA PHE A 4 -13.61 1.64 16.98
C PHE A 4 -12.98 0.26 16.79
N ILE A 5 -13.14 -0.64 17.77
CA ILE A 5 -12.66 -2.03 17.68
C ILE A 5 -13.40 -2.78 16.57
N GLU A 6 -14.71 -2.61 16.45
CA GLU A 6 -15.51 -3.21 15.37
C GLU A 6 -15.12 -2.67 14.00
N ARG A 7 -14.88 -1.36 13.87
CA ARG A 7 -14.39 -0.76 12.61
C ARG A 7 -12.99 -1.22 12.25
N ILE A 8 -12.10 -1.41 13.22
CA ILE A 8 -10.79 -2.01 12.96
C ILE A 8 -10.95 -3.46 12.48
N LYS A 9 -11.83 -4.24 13.10
CA LYS A 9 -12.10 -5.63 12.68
C LYS A 9 -12.66 -5.69 11.26
N ASP A 10 -13.63 -4.83 10.93
CA ASP A 10 -14.21 -4.72 9.60
C ASP A 10 -13.16 -4.30 8.56
N TYR A 11 -12.35 -3.28 8.86
CA TYR A 11 -11.24 -2.87 7.99
C TYR A 11 -10.24 -4.00 7.73
N LEU A 12 -9.79 -4.68 8.79
CA LEU A 12 -8.85 -5.80 8.67
C LEU A 12 -9.47 -6.94 7.85
N THR A 13 -10.75 -7.25 8.05
CA THR A 13 -11.46 -8.29 7.30
C THR A 13 -11.57 -7.93 5.81
N ARG A 14 -11.89 -6.68 5.49
CA ARG A 14 -11.95 -6.19 4.10
C ARG A 14 -10.58 -6.21 3.43
N LYS A 15 -9.53 -5.78 4.14
CA LYS A 15 -8.17 -5.87 3.65
C LYS A 15 -7.78 -7.33 3.40
N ASP A 16 -8.01 -8.22 4.35
CA ASP A 16 -7.68 -9.64 4.22
C ASP A 16 -8.43 -10.27 3.02
N CYS A 17 -9.69 -9.88 2.79
CA CYS A 17 -10.47 -10.30 1.63
C CYS A 17 -9.89 -9.79 0.30
N ALA A 18 -9.51 -8.51 0.23
CA ALA A 18 -8.85 -7.94 -0.93
C ALA A 18 -7.50 -8.62 -1.19
N ASP A 19 -6.67 -8.77 -0.16
CA ASP A 19 -5.38 -9.46 -0.19
C ASP A 19 -5.50 -10.88 -0.77
N MET A 20 -6.50 -11.64 -0.32
CA MET A 20 -6.78 -12.99 -0.84
C MET A 20 -7.23 -12.96 -2.30
N THR A 21 -8.13 -12.05 -2.67
CA THR A 21 -8.64 -11.92 -4.04
C THR A 21 -7.51 -11.60 -5.02
N ILE A 22 -6.63 -10.67 -4.66
CA ILE A 22 -5.49 -10.27 -5.49
C ILE A 22 -4.46 -11.41 -5.60
N ARG A 23 -4.20 -12.16 -4.53
CA ARG A 23 -3.32 -13.34 -4.58
C ARG A 23 -3.87 -14.43 -5.50
N ALA A 24 -5.16 -14.76 -5.36
CA ALA A 24 -5.81 -15.75 -6.22
C ALA A 24 -5.77 -15.32 -7.69
N TRP A 25 -6.02 -14.03 -7.96
CA TRP A 25 -5.88 -13.47 -9.31
C TRP A 25 -4.45 -13.59 -9.83
N LYS A 26 -3.43 -13.23 -9.03
CA LYS A 26 -2.03 -13.37 -9.44
C LYS A 26 -1.67 -14.82 -9.76
N SER A 27 -2.11 -15.79 -8.95
CA SER A 27 -1.87 -17.22 -9.21
C SER A 27 -2.47 -17.67 -10.55
N ALA A 28 -3.62 -17.11 -10.95
CA ALA A 28 -4.25 -17.42 -12.23
C ALA A 28 -3.66 -16.64 -13.42
N ASN A 29 -2.89 -15.56 -13.17
CA ASN A 29 -2.41 -14.61 -14.17
C ASN A 29 -0.89 -14.38 -14.06
N GLU A 30 -0.12 -15.45 -13.83
CA GLU A 30 1.31 -15.33 -13.54
C GLU A 30 2.11 -14.66 -14.66
N GLU A 31 1.76 -14.92 -15.91
CA GLU A 31 2.42 -14.32 -17.08
C GLU A 31 2.19 -12.80 -17.16
N LEU A 32 0.96 -12.34 -16.90
CA LEU A 32 0.62 -10.91 -16.89
C LEU A 32 1.39 -10.18 -15.78
N TYR A 33 1.46 -10.77 -14.59
CA TYR A 33 2.22 -10.20 -13.48
C TYR A 33 3.74 -10.21 -13.76
N ALA A 34 4.27 -11.29 -14.33
CA ALA A 34 5.68 -11.37 -14.70
C ALA A 34 6.06 -10.31 -15.75
N ASN A 35 5.20 -10.07 -16.74
CA ASN A 35 5.38 -9.00 -17.72
C ASN A 35 5.40 -7.62 -17.03
N PHE A 36 4.44 -7.35 -16.14
CA PHE A 36 4.43 -6.12 -15.35
C PHE A 36 5.74 -5.91 -14.58
N CYS A 37 6.23 -6.93 -13.85
CA CYS A 37 7.50 -6.87 -13.13
C CYS A 37 8.69 -6.59 -14.06
N LYS A 38 8.75 -7.24 -15.21
CA LYS A 38 9.79 -6.98 -16.22
C LYS A 38 9.79 -5.53 -16.66
N ARG A 39 8.60 -4.98 -16.97
CA ARG A 39 8.48 -3.56 -17.38
C ARG A 39 8.89 -2.62 -16.26
N MET A 40 8.57 -2.93 -15.00
CA MET A 40 9.03 -2.16 -13.83
C MET A 40 10.57 -2.18 -13.70
N ASP A 41 11.21 -3.31 -13.92
CA ASP A 41 12.67 -3.42 -13.86
C ASP A 41 13.36 -2.69 -15.03
N ASP A 42 12.70 -2.64 -16.19
CA ASP A 42 13.18 -1.93 -17.38
C ASP A 42 13.05 -0.38 -17.26
N VAL A 43 12.32 0.14 -16.27
CA VAL A 43 12.29 1.58 -15.96
C VAL A 43 13.70 2.11 -15.71
N GLY A 44 14.51 1.37 -14.95
CA GLY A 44 15.90 1.73 -14.68
C GLY A 44 16.81 1.71 -15.92
N LYS A 45 16.33 1.19 -17.05
CA LYS A 45 17.02 1.19 -18.35
C LYS A 45 16.45 2.25 -19.30
N GLY A 46 15.58 3.14 -18.81
CA GLY A 46 14.95 4.20 -19.59
C GLY A 46 13.61 3.84 -20.23
N ASN A 47 13.09 2.61 -20.05
CA ASN A 47 11.77 2.25 -20.58
C ASN A 47 10.66 2.70 -19.60
N LEU A 48 10.08 3.86 -19.85
CA LEU A 48 9.06 4.46 -18.98
C LEU A 48 7.63 3.99 -19.30
N SER A 49 7.43 3.04 -20.21
CA SER A 49 6.08 2.64 -20.67
C SER A 49 5.14 2.24 -19.54
N VAL A 50 5.63 1.51 -18.53
CA VAL A 50 4.80 1.09 -17.39
C VAL A 50 4.39 2.26 -16.51
N LEU A 51 5.27 3.26 -16.35
CA LEU A 51 4.94 4.48 -15.62
C LEU A 51 3.92 5.33 -16.38
N ILE A 52 4.02 5.37 -17.71
CA ILE A 52 3.03 6.03 -18.58
C ILE A 52 1.66 5.36 -18.43
N ASP A 53 1.58 4.03 -18.44
CA ASP A 53 0.32 3.31 -18.25
C ASP A 53 -0.27 3.58 -16.86
N MET A 54 0.57 3.56 -15.80
CA MET A 54 0.15 3.90 -14.44
C MET A 54 -0.38 5.34 -14.37
N TYR A 55 0.33 6.29 -14.98
CA TYR A 55 -0.08 7.68 -15.01
C TYR A 55 -1.41 7.86 -15.76
N GLN A 56 -1.59 7.18 -16.89
CA GLN A 56 -2.83 7.23 -17.66
C GLN A 56 -4.01 6.66 -16.85
N MET A 57 -3.83 5.54 -16.15
CA MET A 57 -4.84 5.02 -15.22
C MET A 57 -5.21 6.07 -14.16
N MET A 58 -4.22 6.70 -13.53
CA MET A 58 -4.46 7.70 -12.49
C MET A 58 -5.18 8.93 -13.06
N ARG A 59 -4.84 9.34 -14.29
CA ARG A 59 -5.52 10.41 -15.02
C ARG A 59 -6.97 10.04 -15.33
N ASP A 60 -7.25 8.80 -15.74
CA ASP A 60 -8.61 8.33 -16.03
C ASP A 60 -9.47 8.26 -14.76
N CYS A 61 -8.85 8.08 -13.59
CA CYS A 61 -9.54 8.18 -12.31
C CYS A 61 -9.75 9.63 -11.84
N THR A 62 -9.04 10.60 -12.43
CA THR A 62 -9.05 11.99 -11.98
C THR A 62 -10.31 12.72 -12.48
N PRO A 63 -11.08 13.38 -11.58
CA PRO A 63 -12.27 14.12 -11.99
C PRO A 63 -11.96 15.23 -13.01
N PRO A 64 -12.86 15.53 -13.97
CA PRO A 64 -12.64 16.57 -14.96
C PRO A 64 -12.29 17.94 -14.36
N GLU A 65 -12.96 18.32 -13.27
CA GLU A 65 -12.72 19.58 -12.56
C GLU A 65 -11.31 19.66 -11.96
N ALA A 66 -10.76 18.51 -11.52
CA ALA A 66 -9.40 18.43 -11.02
C ALA A 66 -8.38 18.57 -12.17
N LEU A 67 -8.65 17.94 -13.32
CA LEU A 67 -7.81 18.07 -14.51
C LEU A 67 -7.75 19.52 -15.00
N MET A 68 -8.86 20.26 -14.94
CA MET A 68 -8.87 21.69 -15.26
C MET A 68 -7.92 22.48 -14.36
N LEU A 69 -7.95 22.25 -13.05
CA LEU A 69 -7.03 22.89 -12.11
C LEU A 69 -5.57 22.53 -12.40
N TYR A 70 -5.26 21.27 -12.67
CA TYR A 70 -3.88 20.83 -12.93
C TYR A 70 -3.33 21.37 -14.24
N ASN A 71 -4.15 21.39 -15.30
CA ASN A 71 -3.77 21.99 -16.58
C ASN A 71 -3.50 23.49 -16.40
N TRP A 72 -4.37 24.19 -15.69
CA TRP A 72 -4.19 25.61 -15.37
C TRP A 72 -2.88 25.87 -14.60
N LEU A 73 -2.58 25.05 -13.59
CA LEU A 73 -1.31 25.13 -12.85
C LEU A 73 -0.11 24.85 -13.76
N SER A 74 -0.22 23.89 -14.67
CA SER A 74 0.85 23.57 -15.62
C SER A 74 1.10 24.72 -16.58
N ASP A 75 0.06 25.29 -17.18
CA ASP A 75 0.17 26.44 -18.09
C ASP A 75 0.79 27.64 -17.38
N PHE A 76 0.37 27.91 -16.14
CA PHE A 76 0.96 28.94 -15.29
C PHE A 76 2.46 28.71 -15.04
N MET A 77 2.86 27.50 -14.65
CA MET A 77 4.27 27.17 -14.40
C MET A 77 5.11 27.24 -15.68
N ASN A 78 4.51 26.95 -16.83
CA ASN A 78 5.17 27.02 -18.13
C ASN A 78 5.21 28.45 -18.71
N GLY A 79 4.75 29.46 -17.96
CA GLY A 79 4.75 30.86 -18.40
C GLY A 79 3.83 31.13 -19.58
N GLN A 80 2.84 30.27 -19.83
CA GLN A 80 1.84 30.50 -20.85
C GLN A 80 0.86 31.60 -20.40
N ASP A 81 0.23 32.28 -21.34
CA ASP A 81 -0.75 33.32 -21.01
C ASP A 81 -2.01 32.68 -20.42
N VAL A 82 -2.17 32.83 -19.11
CA VAL A 82 -3.26 32.24 -18.36
C VAL A 82 -4.46 33.19 -18.38
N GLN A 83 -5.22 33.19 -19.48
CA GLN A 83 -6.47 33.93 -19.59
C GLN A 83 -7.60 33.23 -18.81
N ASN A 84 -8.54 34.01 -18.24
CA ASN A 84 -9.83 33.56 -17.67
C ASN A 84 -9.85 32.80 -16.32
N MET A 85 -9.01 33.15 -15.33
CA MET A 85 -9.22 32.64 -13.96
C MET A 85 -10.50 33.19 -13.29
N THR A 86 -11.02 34.34 -13.75
CA THR A 86 -12.23 34.99 -13.21
C THR A 86 -13.52 34.25 -13.51
N ASN A 87 -13.57 33.43 -14.57
CA ASN A 87 -14.72 32.60 -14.92
C ASN A 87 -14.51 31.10 -14.62
N GLN A 88 -13.31 30.71 -14.17
CA GLN A 88 -13.00 29.33 -13.84
C GLN A 88 -13.21 29.09 -12.34
N GLN A 89 -14.18 28.25 -12.01
CA GLN A 89 -14.28 27.67 -10.68
C GLN A 89 -13.04 26.82 -10.42
N TRP A 90 -12.05 27.35 -9.70
CA TRP A 90 -10.76 26.68 -9.41
C TRP A 90 -10.90 25.37 -8.63
N ALA A 91 -12.06 25.11 -8.04
CA ALA A 91 -12.42 23.81 -7.46
C ALA A 91 -13.74 23.26 -8.06
N GLY A 92 -14.11 23.71 -9.27
CA GLY A 92 -15.38 23.39 -9.90
C GLY A 92 -16.59 23.69 -9.00
N LYS A 93 -17.52 22.75 -8.95
CA LYS A 93 -18.71 22.82 -8.07
C LYS A 93 -18.39 22.98 -6.57
N TYR A 94 -17.15 22.76 -6.14
CA TYR A 94 -16.73 22.85 -4.74
C TYR A 94 -16.12 24.20 -4.34
N THR A 95 -15.98 25.16 -5.26
CA THR A 95 -15.37 26.47 -4.97
C THR A 95 -15.99 27.17 -3.76
N ASP A 96 -17.32 27.17 -3.64
CA ASP A 96 -18.00 27.81 -2.49
C ASP A 96 -17.73 27.09 -1.17
N ILE A 97 -17.69 25.75 -1.17
CA ILE A 97 -17.38 24.95 0.02
C ILE A 97 -15.97 25.28 0.52
N VAL A 98 -14.99 25.32 -0.39
CA VAL A 98 -13.60 25.62 -0.03
C VAL A 98 -13.47 27.07 0.44
N ALA A 99 -14.10 28.03 -0.24
CA ALA A 99 -14.09 29.44 0.16
C ALA A 99 -14.69 29.64 1.56
N GLN A 100 -15.81 28.97 1.87
CA GLN A 100 -16.42 29.01 3.19
C GLN A 100 -15.55 28.35 4.26
N CYS A 101 -14.85 27.26 3.94
CA CYS A 101 -13.92 26.62 4.88
C CYS A 101 -12.73 27.55 5.20
N ILE A 102 -12.18 28.24 4.20
CA ILE A 102 -11.08 29.18 4.37
C ILE A 102 -11.50 30.40 5.20
N THR A 103 -12.66 30.98 4.90
CA THR A 103 -13.16 32.18 5.58
C THR A 103 -13.63 31.89 6.99
N ASN A 104 -14.24 30.72 7.23
CA ASN A 104 -14.68 30.27 8.54
C ASN A 104 -13.86 29.07 9.03
N LYS A 105 -12.74 29.37 9.68
CA LYS A 105 -11.76 28.41 10.22
C LYS A 105 -12.30 27.39 11.26
N ARG A 106 -13.57 27.49 11.65
CA ARG A 106 -14.25 26.51 12.52
C ARG A 106 -14.89 25.38 11.74
N LEU A 107 -15.05 25.55 10.42
CA LEU A 107 -15.70 24.58 9.55
C LEU A 107 -14.71 23.55 9.02
N TRP A 108 -15.24 22.36 8.74
CA TRP A 108 -14.53 21.20 8.23
C TRP A 108 -15.12 20.79 6.89
N ILE A 109 -14.26 20.50 5.92
CA ILE A 109 -14.62 19.76 4.72
C ILE A 109 -14.65 18.27 5.10
N GLY A 110 -15.84 17.66 5.04
CA GLY A 110 -16.03 16.23 5.20
C GLY A 110 -16.22 15.57 3.85
N ILE A 111 -15.37 14.61 3.52
CA ILE A 111 -15.42 13.88 2.25
C ILE A 111 -15.84 12.43 2.53
N ASN A 112 -16.91 12.01 1.87
CA ASN A 112 -17.34 10.62 1.88
C ASN A 112 -16.61 9.85 0.78
N ILE A 113 -15.56 9.13 1.14
CA ILE A 113 -14.71 8.36 0.20
C ILE A 113 -15.52 7.34 -0.61
N LYS A 114 -16.65 6.84 -0.09
CA LYS A 114 -17.47 5.84 -0.80
C LYS A 114 -18.37 6.43 -1.86
N THR A 115 -18.87 7.64 -1.65
CA THR A 115 -19.87 8.28 -2.53
C THR A 115 -19.31 9.47 -3.30
N GLY A 116 -18.10 9.93 -2.96
CA GLY A 116 -17.52 11.16 -3.46
C GLY A 116 -18.17 12.43 -2.90
N ALA A 117 -19.21 12.33 -2.06
CA ALA A 117 -19.90 13.50 -1.53
C ALA A 117 -18.99 14.35 -0.64
N VAL A 118 -19.10 15.67 -0.79
CA VAL A 118 -18.31 16.67 -0.07
C VAL A 118 -19.26 17.62 0.63
N ASP A 119 -19.16 17.69 1.96
CA ASP A 119 -20.01 18.53 2.80
C ASP A 119 -19.18 19.45 3.69
N LEU A 120 -19.74 20.61 4.02
CA LEU A 120 -19.17 21.52 5.01
C LEU A 120 -19.82 21.30 6.37
N LEU A 121 -19.01 21.03 7.40
CA LEU A 121 -19.45 20.55 8.70
C LEU A 121 -18.92 21.43 9.84
N ALA A 122 -19.74 21.65 10.87
CA ALA A 122 -19.33 22.38 12.07
C ALA A 122 -18.44 21.58 13.02
N SER A 123 -18.38 20.25 12.86
CA SER A 123 -17.59 19.35 13.70
C SER A 123 -17.09 18.13 12.92
N ALA A 124 -15.97 17.57 13.36
CA ALA A 124 -15.36 16.41 12.75
C ALA A 124 -16.24 15.16 12.93
N LYS A 125 -16.46 14.42 11.83
CA LYS A 125 -17.17 13.14 11.83
C LYS A 125 -16.19 12.00 11.56
N SER A 126 -16.34 10.90 12.28
CA SER A 126 -15.36 9.80 12.25
C SER A 126 -15.45 8.91 11.01
N ASP A 127 -16.52 9.00 10.23
CA ASP A 127 -16.84 8.21 9.03
C ASP A 127 -16.47 8.89 7.72
N LEU A 128 -16.04 10.15 7.79
CA LEU A 128 -15.61 10.95 6.65
C LEU A 128 -14.11 11.24 6.74
N LEU A 129 -13.48 11.49 5.59
CA LEU A 129 -12.17 12.14 5.56
C LEU A 129 -12.39 13.62 5.90
N MET A 130 -11.85 14.04 7.03
CA MET A 130 -12.06 15.38 7.57
C MET A 130 -10.82 16.25 7.34
N VAL A 131 -11.01 17.37 6.67
CA VAL A 131 -9.97 18.39 6.44
C VAL A 131 -10.50 19.74 6.89
N ARG A 132 -9.66 20.56 7.53
CA ARG A 132 -10.01 21.94 7.86
C ARG A 132 -9.01 22.89 7.23
N SER A 133 -9.43 24.13 7.05
CA SER A 133 -8.53 25.24 6.74
C SER A 133 -7.69 25.59 7.97
N GLU A 134 -6.41 25.24 7.97
CA GLU A 134 -5.45 25.74 8.94
C GLU A 134 -5.04 27.18 8.61
N THR A 135 -4.37 27.87 9.53
CA THR A 135 -3.78 29.16 9.18
C THR A 135 -2.53 28.96 8.32
N PRO A 136 -2.18 29.91 7.44
CA PRO A 136 -0.95 29.81 6.65
C PRO A 136 0.30 29.49 7.49
N ILE A 137 0.41 30.06 8.69
CA ILE A 137 1.55 29.79 9.57
C ILE A 137 1.57 28.37 10.15
N GLU A 138 0.41 27.79 10.43
CA GLU A 138 0.30 26.39 10.87
C GLU A 138 0.73 25.45 9.74
N ILE A 139 0.22 25.66 8.52
CA ILE A 139 0.59 24.88 7.33
C ILE A 139 2.11 24.95 7.12
N TRP A 140 2.66 26.16 7.15
CA TRP A 140 4.11 26.36 7.01
C TRP A 140 4.89 25.57 8.07
N ASN A 141 4.46 25.60 9.33
CA ASN A 141 5.14 24.90 10.42
C ASN A 141 5.06 23.37 10.32
N HIS A 142 4.06 22.83 9.62
CA HIS A 142 3.93 21.40 9.36
C HIS A 142 4.84 20.88 8.24
N LEU A 143 5.37 21.76 7.38
CA LEU A 143 6.27 21.35 6.31
C LEU A 143 7.61 20.81 6.85
N PRO A 144 8.18 19.76 6.20
CA PRO A 144 9.53 19.31 6.49
C PRO A 144 10.54 20.47 6.43
N GLN A 145 11.56 20.42 7.27
CA GLN A 145 12.55 21.50 7.35
C GLN A 145 13.24 21.75 6.00
N GLU A 146 13.63 20.70 5.29
CA GLU A 146 14.28 20.83 3.97
C GLU A 146 13.36 21.49 2.94
N THR A 147 12.07 21.12 2.89
CA THR A 147 11.06 21.77 2.06
C THR A 147 10.91 23.26 2.39
N ARG A 148 10.87 23.62 3.69
CA ARG A 148 10.82 25.04 4.09
C ARG A 148 12.04 25.81 3.64
N VAL A 149 13.23 25.23 3.78
CA VAL A 149 14.49 25.86 3.36
C VAL A 149 14.49 26.06 1.84
N TYR A 150 14.11 25.03 1.06
CA TYR A 150 13.99 25.12 -0.38
C TYR A 150 13.03 26.23 -0.82
N LEU A 151 11.80 26.22 -0.30
CA LEU A 151 10.79 27.24 -0.63
C LEU A 151 11.27 28.64 -0.25
N THR A 152 11.88 28.80 0.93
CA THR A 152 12.46 30.10 1.34
C THR A 152 13.55 30.55 0.38
N GLY A 153 14.43 29.64 -0.04
CA GLY A 153 15.49 29.93 -1.00
C GLY A 153 14.97 30.39 -2.36
N GLN A 154 13.97 29.69 -2.92
CA GLN A 154 13.34 30.06 -4.19
C GLN A 154 12.68 31.44 -4.11
N LEU A 155 11.97 31.71 -3.02
CA LEU A 155 11.30 33.00 -2.83
C LEU A 155 12.29 34.13 -2.62
N ASP A 156 13.35 33.91 -1.84
CA ASP A 156 14.41 34.88 -1.65
C ASP A 156 15.12 35.19 -2.98
N ALA A 157 15.30 34.20 -3.87
CA ALA A 157 15.88 34.43 -5.19
C ALA A 157 15.02 35.37 -6.05
N LEU A 158 13.68 35.18 -6.03
CA LEU A 158 12.75 36.07 -6.73
C LEU A 158 12.71 37.48 -6.15
N MET A 159 12.93 37.61 -4.83
CA MET A 159 12.89 38.90 -4.14
C MET A 159 14.24 39.62 -4.09
N LYS A 160 15.32 39.03 -4.61
CA LYS A 160 16.66 39.63 -4.65
C LYS A 160 17.00 40.12 -6.05
N ASN A 161 17.73 41.22 -6.12
CA ASN A 161 18.34 41.66 -7.37
C ASN A 161 19.61 40.85 -7.69
N SER A 162 20.23 41.11 -8.86
CA SER A 162 21.48 40.47 -9.29
C SER A 162 22.68 40.69 -8.36
N LYS A 163 22.58 41.64 -7.41
CA LYS A 163 23.59 41.90 -6.37
C LYS A 163 23.28 41.21 -5.04
N GLY A 164 22.20 40.41 -4.98
CA GLY A 164 21.76 39.70 -3.78
C GLY A 164 21.03 40.58 -2.74
N CYS A 165 20.73 41.84 -3.07
CA CYS A 165 19.98 42.73 -2.17
C CYS A 165 18.48 42.51 -2.35
N TYR A 166 17.75 42.46 -1.24
CA TYR A 166 16.29 42.38 -1.30
C TYR A 166 15.69 43.64 -1.96
N LEU A 167 14.81 43.42 -2.92
CA LEU A 167 14.00 44.43 -3.59
C LEU A 167 12.83 44.90 -2.71
N LEU A 168 12.46 44.09 -1.72
CA LEU A 168 11.31 44.29 -0.84
C LEU A 168 11.74 44.54 0.61
N SER A 169 11.00 45.40 1.30
CA SER A 169 11.12 45.64 2.75
C SER A 169 10.82 44.36 3.55
N LYS A 170 11.22 44.36 4.83
CA LYS A 170 10.96 43.21 5.73
C LYS A 170 9.47 42.87 5.84
N LEU A 171 8.59 43.88 5.81
CA LEU A 171 7.14 43.69 5.89
C LEU A 171 6.60 43.06 4.59
N GLU A 172 6.99 43.60 3.44
CA GLU A 172 6.57 43.10 2.12
C GLU A 172 7.02 41.65 1.90
N ARG A 173 8.24 41.30 2.31
CA ARG A 173 8.70 39.89 2.26
C ARG A 173 7.80 38.99 3.09
N LYS A 174 7.44 39.41 4.31
CA LYS A 174 6.52 38.63 5.17
C LYS A 174 5.15 38.47 4.53
N MET A 175 4.64 39.51 3.86
CA MET A 175 3.38 39.44 3.12
C MET A 175 3.48 38.47 1.93
N MET A 176 4.59 38.43 1.20
CA MET A 176 4.81 37.46 0.12
C MET A 176 4.75 36.01 0.61
N TYR A 177 5.44 35.71 1.72
CA TYR A 177 5.38 34.37 2.34
C TYR A 177 3.95 33.99 2.74
N GLN A 178 3.21 34.92 3.34
CA GLN A 178 1.81 34.70 3.72
C GLN A 178 0.90 34.49 2.51
N PHE A 179 1.08 35.30 1.46
CA PHE A 179 0.34 35.17 0.20
C PHE A 179 0.55 33.80 -0.44
N LEU A 180 1.79 33.36 -0.58
CA LEU A 180 2.08 32.05 -1.18
C LEU A 180 1.50 30.91 -0.36
N THR A 181 1.62 30.98 0.95
CA THR A 181 1.06 29.93 1.81
C THR A 181 -0.47 29.92 1.77
N TYR A 182 -1.11 31.08 1.55
CA TYR A 182 -2.54 31.18 1.28
C TYR A 182 -2.93 30.58 -0.07
N ILE A 183 -2.16 30.81 -1.13
CA ILE A 183 -2.36 30.15 -2.43
C ILE A 183 -2.18 28.63 -2.32
N SER A 184 -1.13 28.16 -1.64
CA SER A 184 -0.92 26.73 -1.39
C SER A 184 -2.07 26.09 -0.63
N GLN A 185 -2.68 26.81 0.31
CA GLN A 185 -3.87 26.37 1.02
C GLN A 185 -5.07 26.21 0.08
N ILE A 186 -5.31 27.17 -0.82
CA ILE A 186 -6.37 27.07 -1.82
C ILE A 186 -6.15 25.83 -2.68
N ILE A 187 -4.94 25.64 -3.22
CA ILE A 187 -4.60 24.49 -4.06
C ILE A 187 -4.81 23.17 -3.29
N PHE A 188 -4.34 23.10 -2.05
CA PHE A 188 -4.47 21.90 -1.22
C PHE A 188 -5.92 21.53 -0.92
N LEU A 189 -6.74 22.51 -0.53
CA LEU A 189 -8.16 22.26 -0.24
C LEU A 189 -8.94 21.94 -1.52
N SER A 190 -8.56 22.52 -2.65
CA SER A 190 -9.12 22.17 -3.97
C SER A 190 -8.81 20.73 -4.33
N HIS A 191 -7.55 20.31 -4.21
CA HIS A 191 -7.15 18.93 -4.43
C HIS A 191 -7.91 17.96 -3.52
N THR A 192 -8.04 18.34 -2.25
CA THR A 192 -8.73 17.56 -1.21
C THR A 192 -10.17 17.24 -1.58
N VAL A 193 -10.96 18.21 -2.05
CA VAL A 193 -12.37 17.98 -2.40
C VAL A 193 -12.54 17.03 -3.60
N PHE A 194 -11.52 16.89 -4.45
CA PHE A 194 -11.53 15.94 -5.56
C PHE A 194 -11.18 14.50 -5.17
N VAL A 195 -10.57 14.28 -4.00
CA VAL A 195 -10.13 12.95 -3.55
C VAL A 195 -11.30 11.97 -3.46
N GLY A 196 -12.48 12.41 -3.05
CA GLY A 196 -13.66 11.54 -2.94
C GLY A 196 -14.05 10.90 -4.26
N GLU A 197 -14.20 11.73 -5.30
CA GLU A 197 -14.57 11.28 -6.64
C GLU A 197 -13.43 10.49 -7.32
N PHE A 198 -12.18 10.91 -7.12
CA PHE A 198 -11.01 10.14 -7.53
C PHE A 198 -11.02 8.71 -6.95
N MET A 199 -11.30 8.57 -5.65
CA MET A 199 -11.33 7.27 -4.99
C MET A 199 -12.52 6.41 -5.44
N ALA A 200 -13.66 7.01 -5.75
CA ALA A 200 -14.80 6.30 -6.33
C ALA A 200 -14.46 5.77 -7.74
N ASN A 201 -13.85 6.60 -8.59
CA ASN A 201 -13.41 6.18 -9.92
C ASN A 201 -12.35 5.08 -9.86
N LEU A 202 -11.40 5.19 -8.92
CA LEU A 202 -10.40 4.14 -8.68
C LEU A 202 -11.05 2.85 -8.17
N TYR A 203 -12.08 2.95 -7.31
CA TYR A 203 -12.84 1.79 -6.86
C TYR A 203 -13.51 1.08 -8.04
N ASP A 204 -14.19 1.81 -8.92
CA ASP A 204 -14.81 1.23 -10.11
C ASP A 204 -13.77 0.60 -11.05
N TYR A 205 -12.61 1.26 -11.21
CA TYR A 205 -11.50 0.77 -12.02
C TYR A 205 -10.95 -0.57 -11.49
N VAL A 206 -10.79 -0.67 -10.16
CA VAL A 206 -10.22 -1.86 -9.51
C VAL A 206 -11.27 -2.95 -9.36
N ILE A 207 -12.44 -2.66 -8.80
CA ILE A 207 -13.39 -3.69 -8.34
C ILE A 207 -14.37 -4.08 -9.44
N GLU A 208 -14.95 -3.11 -10.15
CA GLU A 208 -15.97 -3.36 -11.15
C GLU A 208 -15.34 -3.77 -12.49
N LYS A 209 -14.36 -2.99 -12.97
CA LYS A 209 -13.67 -3.27 -14.25
C LYS A 209 -12.60 -4.36 -14.13
N LYS A 210 -12.09 -4.64 -12.92
CA LYS A 210 -11.06 -5.65 -12.65
C LYS A 210 -9.83 -5.51 -13.54
N GLU A 211 -9.41 -4.27 -13.75
CA GLU A 211 -8.33 -3.94 -14.67
C GLU A 211 -7.01 -4.56 -14.24
N THR A 212 -6.34 -5.22 -15.18
CA THR A 212 -5.12 -6.01 -14.92
C THR A 212 -4.01 -5.18 -14.29
N LEU A 213 -3.82 -3.95 -14.76
CA LEU A 213 -2.78 -3.05 -14.25
C LEU A 213 -2.98 -2.72 -12.77
N ALA A 214 -4.22 -2.49 -12.34
CA ALA A 214 -4.54 -2.19 -10.94
C ALA A 214 -4.22 -3.37 -10.01
N TYR A 215 -4.53 -4.59 -10.46
CA TYR A 215 -4.24 -5.81 -9.72
C TYR A 215 -2.73 -6.05 -9.62
N CYS A 216 -2.00 -5.84 -10.71
CA CYS A 216 -0.53 -5.89 -10.72
C CYS A 216 0.06 -4.87 -9.75
N MET A 217 -0.39 -3.61 -9.79
CA MET A 217 0.07 -2.55 -8.88
C MET A 217 -0.19 -2.90 -7.42
N TYR A 218 -1.40 -3.38 -7.09
CA TYR A 218 -1.73 -3.80 -5.73
C TYR A 218 -0.83 -4.93 -5.26
N TYR A 219 -0.72 -6.00 -6.06
CA TYR A 219 0.10 -7.15 -5.70
C TYR A 219 1.57 -6.72 -5.49
N PHE A 220 2.10 -5.92 -6.41
CA PHE A 220 3.47 -5.40 -6.35
C PHE A 220 3.73 -4.62 -5.06
N VAL A 221 2.87 -3.65 -4.74
CA VAL A 221 3.01 -2.78 -3.55
C VAL A 221 2.85 -3.58 -2.25
N ILE A 222 1.88 -4.49 -2.19
CA ILE A 222 1.51 -5.15 -0.93
C ILE A 222 2.34 -6.40 -0.65
N PHE A 223 2.71 -7.17 -1.68
CA PHE A 223 3.28 -8.50 -1.52
C PHE A 223 4.68 -8.68 -2.10
N ASP A 224 5.12 -7.83 -3.02
CA ASP A 224 6.39 -8.00 -3.74
C ASP A 224 7.37 -6.85 -3.49
N HIS A 225 7.35 -6.32 -2.26
CA HIS A 225 8.26 -5.27 -1.81
C HIS A 225 8.27 -4.05 -2.75
N GLY A 226 7.11 -3.74 -3.36
CA GLY A 226 7.04 -2.75 -4.43
C GLY A 226 7.44 -1.35 -3.99
N LEU A 227 7.20 -0.99 -2.72
CA LEU A 227 7.56 0.33 -2.19
C LEU A 227 9.08 0.49 -2.05
N SER A 228 9.79 -0.53 -1.58
CA SER A 228 11.26 -0.51 -1.52
C SER A 228 11.89 -0.59 -2.92
N ARG A 229 11.29 -1.35 -3.85
CA ARG A 229 11.69 -1.36 -5.26
C ARG A 229 11.51 0.01 -5.92
N MET A 230 10.41 0.71 -5.66
CA MET A 230 10.20 2.09 -6.14
C MET A 230 11.23 3.06 -5.57
N ALA A 231 11.62 2.93 -4.30
CA ALA A 231 12.69 3.76 -3.74
C ALA A 231 14.03 3.56 -4.47
N LYS A 232 14.37 2.33 -4.87
CA LYS A 232 15.55 2.06 -5.72
C LYS A 232 15.44 2.66 -7.11
N LEU A 233 14.24 2.74 -7.69
CA LEU A 233 14.02 3.43 -8.96
C LEU A 233 14.21 4.94 -8.80
N LEU A 234 13.66 5.54 -7.74
CA LEU A 234 13.86 6.95 -7.41
C LEU A 234 15.34 7.28 -7.15
N ASP A 235 16.08 6.39 -6.49
CA ASP A 235 17.53 6.51 -6.29
C ASP A 235 18.30 6.57 -7.62
N ARG A 236 17.94 5.71 -8.58
CA ARG A 236 18.54 5.75 -9.93
C ARG A 236 18.22 7.04 -10.66
N LEU A 237 17.00 7.56 -10.53
CA LEU A 237 16.62 8.85 -11.10
C LEU A 237 17.45 9.99 -10.52
N LEU A 238 17.71 10.00 -9.21
CA LEU A 238 18.61 10.97 -8.56
C LEU A 238 20.03 10.97 -9.11
N ASN A 239 20.50 9.83 -9.62
CA ASN A 239 21.83 9.70 -10.18
C ASN A 239 21.89 10.09 -11.68
N SER A 240 20.79 10.61 -12.25
CA SER A 240 20.78 11.17 -13.61
C SER A 240 21.34 12.60 -13.63
N GLU A 241 21.94 13.01 -14.74
CA GLU A 241 22.62 14.32 -14.87
C GLU A 241 21.66 15.53 -14.82
N GLU A 242 20.35 15.31 -14.86
CA GLU A 242 19.31 16.34 -15.02
C GLU A 242 18.54 16.69 -13.74
N VAL A 243 18.95 16.16 -12.57
CA VAL A 243 18.21 16.38 -11.31
C VAL A 243 18.58 17.71 -10.66
N ASP A 244 17.59 18.59 -10.50
CA ASP A 244 17.78 19.85 -9.78
C ASP A 244 17.57 19.70 -8.25
N HIS A 245 17.80 20.79 -7.51
CA HIS A 245 17.62 20.76 -6.06
C HIS A 245 16.16 20.56 -5.63
N GLY A 246 15.19 21.02 -6.43
CA GLY A 246 13.76 20.81 -6.20
C GLY A 246 13.36 19.34 -6.38
N ASP A 247 13.81 18.72 -7.47
CA ASP A 247 13.61 17.30 -7.76
C ASP A 247 14.14 16.43 -6.62
N MET A 248 15.33 16.77 -6.11
CA MET A 248 15.94 16.09 -4.97
C MET A 248 15.07 16.17 -3.71
N VAL A 249 14.52 17.35 -3.40
CA VAL A 249 13.62 17.54 -2.23
C VAL A 249 12.33 16.76 -2.39
N LEU A 250 11.76 16.71 -3.60
CA LEU A 250 10.56 15.92 -3.91
C LEU A 250 10.82 14.43 -3.74
N ILE A 251 11.90 13.91 -4.32
CA ILE A 251 12.25 12.50 -4.23
C ILE A 251 12.48 12.07 -2.78
N LYS A 252 13.23 12.85 -2.00
CA LYS A 252 13.41 12.58 -0.56
C LYS A 252 12.08 12.53 0.18
N SER A 253 11.20 13.48 -0.08
CA SER A 253 9.87 13.53 0.53
C SER A 253 9.04 12.29 0.18
N CYS A 254 9.09 11.84 -1.08
CA CYS A 254 8.47 10.59 -1.52
C CYS A 254 9.06 9.38 -0.79
N VAL A 255 10.38 9.24 -0.73
CA VAL A 255 11.04 8.11 -0.04
C VAL A 255 10.67 8.08 1.44
N ALA A 256 10.68 9.22 2.12
CA ALA A 256 10.27 9.31 3.52
C ALA A 256 8.81 8.83 3.73
N ALA A 257 7.91 9.19 2.81
CA ALA A 257 6.52 8.73 2.83
C ALA A 257 6.44 7.22 2.55
N LEU A 258 7.17 6.69 1.57
CA LEU A 258 7.20 5.25 1.26
C LEU A 258 7.66 4.43 2.47
N VAL A 259 8.73 4.85 3.14
CA VAL A 259 9.24 4.20 4.36
C VAL A 259 8.20 4.25 5.48
N THR A 260 7.64 5.43 5.75
CA THR A 260 6.68 5.63 6.83
C THR A 260 5.42 4.80 6.61
N GLN A 261 4.81 4.94 5.44
CA GLN A 261 3.56 4.28 5.11
C GLN A 261 3.72 2.76 5.04
N SER A 262 4.79 2.25 4.42
CA SER A 262 5.03 0.80 4.30
C SER A 262 5.17 0.09 5.65
N ILE A 263 5.82 0.72 6.63
CA ILE A 263 5.93 0.19 8.00
C ILE A 263 4.57 0.28 8.71
N GLU A 264 3.83 1.38 8.52
CA GLU A 264 2.51 1.57 9.12
C GLU A 264 1.49 0.54 8.60
N ILE A 265 1.43 0.31 7.28
CA ILE A 265 0.55 -0.71 6.68
C ILE A 265 1.08 -2.13 6.82
N GLY A 266 2.35 -2.28 7.24
CA GLY A 266 3.01 -3.55 7.48
C GLY A 266 3.30 -4.33 6.20
N THR A 267 3.66 -3.64 5.10
CA THR A 267 4.13 -4.26 3.86
C THR A 267 5.65 -4.45 3.86
N GLU A 268 6.38 -3.59 4.55
CA GLU A 268 7.84 -3.67 4.71
C GLU A 268 8.24 -3.81 6.19
N SER A 269 9.47 -4.26 6.46
CA SER A 269 10.07 -4.25 7.79
C SER A 269 11.16 -3.18 7.90
N LYS A 270 11.51 -2.80 9.13
CA LYS A 270 12.65 -1.87 9.34
C LYS A 270 13.94 -2.45 8.76
N THR A 271 14.20 -3.74 9.00
CA THR A 271 15.37 -4.45 8.47
C THR A 271 15.37 -4.47 6.94
N GLY A 272 14.23 -4.73 6.29
CA GLY A 272 14.16 -4.74 4.82
C GLY A 272 14.42 -3.35 4.21
N TRP A 273 14.05 -2.28 4.92
CA TRP A 273 14.42 -0.92 4.52
C TRP A 273 15.88 -0.58 4.78
N GLU A 274 16.47 -1.06 5.87
CA GLU A 274 17.92 -0.96 6.13
C GLU A 274 18.70 -1.62 4.98
N ASP A 275 18.37 -2.88 4.65
CA ASP A 275 18.99 -3.63 3.54
C ASP A 275 18.78 -2.91 2.19
N THR A 276 17.61 -2.32 1.97
CA THR A 276 17.32 -1.55 0.75
C THR A 276 18.18 -0.29 0.65
N ALA A 277 18.31 0.44 1.75
CA ALA A 277 19.05 1.69 1.82
C ALA A 277 20.55 1.49 1.59
N GLU A 278 21.13 0.36 2.03
CA GLU A 278 22.54 0.03 1.81
C GLU A 278 22.94 0.04 0.33
N GLY A 279 22.00 -0.31 -0.56
CA GLY A 279 22.21 -0.28 -2.01
C GLY A 279 21.88 1.05 -2.70
N CYS A 280 21.50 2.09 -1.95
CA CYS A 280 21.13 3.40 -2.47
C CYS A 280 22.25 4.43 -2.25
N ASN A 281 22.16 5.58 -2.92
CA ASN A 281 23.08 6.69 -2.71
C ASN A 281 22.94 7.29 -1.30
N SER A 282 23.92 8.13 -0.93
CA SER A 282 24.00 8.68 0.42
C SER A 282 22.82 9.57 0.83
N GLU A 283 22.09 10.15 -0.14
CA GLU A 283 20.97 11.04 0.13
C GLU A 283 19.70 10.24 0.44
N ILE A 284 19.42 9.19 -0.35
CA ILE A 284 18.35 8.24 -0.07
C ILE A 284 18.63 7.47 1.23
N TRP A 285 19.87 7.01 1.43
CA TRP A 285 20.25 6.30 2.65
C TRP A 285 19.96 7.12 3.92
N LYS A 286 20.37 8.39 3.94
CA LYS A 286 20.11 9.29 5.08
C LYS A 286 18.61 9.45 5.34
N GLU A 287 17.83 9.64 4.27
CA GLU A 287 16.39 9.87 4.39
C GLU A 287 15.66 8.63 4.92
N VAL A 288 15.99 7.43 4.39
CA VAL A 288 15.43 6.17 4.90
C VAL A 288 15.76 6.00 6.38
N MET A 289 17.02 6.19 6.77
CA MET A 289 17.44 6.05 8.17
C MET A 289 16.74 7.05 9.09
N PHE A 290 16.54 8.28 8.63
CA PHE A 290 15.82 9.29 9.39
C PHE A 290 14.33 8.93 9.57
N ALA A 291 13.67 8.51 8.49
CA ALA A 291 12.28 8.05 8.55
C ALA A 291 12.12 6.84 9.48
N LEU A 292 13.01 5.83 9.39
CA LEU A 292 12.98 4.64 10.24
C LEU A 292 13.12 4.95 11.74
N ARG A 293 13.89 5.99 12.11
CA ARG A 293 14.02 6.45 13.51
C ARG A 293 12.72 7.03 14.05
N LYS A 294 11.94 7.71 13.21
CA LYS A 294 10.67 8.35 13.59
C LYS A 294 9.51 7.36 13.69
N VAL A 295 9.51 6.32 12.87
CA VAL A 295 8.39 5.36 12.83
C VAL A 295 8.43 4.44 14.04
N LYS A 296 7.34 4.41 14.82
CA LYS A 296 7.14 3.41 15.88
C LYS A 296 6.81 2.08 15.21
N GLY A 297 7.74 1.13 15.22
CA GLY A 297 7.51 -0.19 14.65
C GLY A 297 6.31 -0.87 15.30
N LYS A 298 5.42 -1.46 14.51
CA LYS A 298 4.36 -2.34 15.04
C LYS A 298 5.02 -3.58 15.63
N ARG A 299 5.28 -3.59 16.94
CA ARG A 299 5.69 -4.78 17.72
C ARG A 299 4.49 -5.73 17.83
N GLY A 300 4.12 -6.34 16.71
CA GLY A 300 3.05 -7.31 16.61
C GLY A 300 3.42 -8.34 15.56
N ASN A 301 3.30 -9.62 15.91
CA ASN A 301 3.60 -10.73 15.02
C ASN A 301 2.79 -10.53 13.72
N ARG A 302 3.48 -10.20 12.62
CA ARG A 302 2.87 -10.00 11.30
C ARG A 302 2.11 -11.29 10.99
N LYS A 303 0.77 -11.24 10.96
CA LYS A 303 -0.03 -12.32 10.38
C LYS A 303 0.19 -12.22 8.88
N VAL A 304 1.32 -12.73 8.39
CA VAL A 304 1.51 -12.97 6.97
C VAL A 304 0.46 -14.00 6.58
N ILE A 305 -0.61 -13.54 5.94
CA ILE A 305 -1.61 -14.42 5.35
C ILE A 305 -0.94 -15.04 4.14
N GLN A 306 -0.46 -16.27 4.32
CA GLN A 306 0.00 -17.10 3.21
C GLN A 306 -1.24 -17.70 2.56
N SER A 307 -1.27 -17.78 1.22
CA SER A 307 -2.22 -18.61 0.48
C SER A 307 -1.74 -20.06 0.47
N LEU A 308 -2.59 -21.00 0.06
CA LEU A 308 -2.17 -22.39 -0.09
C LEU A 308 -1.03 -22.52 -1.12
N ASP A 309 -1.08 -21.75 -2.21
CA ASP A 309 -0.02 -21.74 -3.24
C ASP A 309 1.33 -21.22 -2.71
N ASP A 310 1.34 -20.41 -1.66
CA ASP A 310 2.56 -19.86 -1.04
C ASP A 310 3.30 -20.90 -0.17
N ILE A 311 2.58 -21.91 0.35
CA ILE A 311 3.15 -22.93 1.25
C ILE A 311 3.43 -24.25 0.54
N LEU A 312 2.85 -24.47 -0.65
CA LEU A 312 3.05 -25.67 -1.46
C LEU A 312 4.36 -25.64 -2.25
N VAL A 313 4.98 -26.82 -2.39
CA VAL A 313 6.21 -27.06 -3.14
C VAL A 313 5.94 -28.19 -4.15
N GLY A 314 6.19 -27.92 -5.43
CA GLY A 314 5.94 -28.87 -6.53
C GLY A 314 4.75 -28.47 -7.41
N ASP A 315 4.06 -29.46 -7.96
CA ASP A 315 2.90 -29.26 -8.85
C ASP A 315 1.67 -28.84 -8.03
N LYS A 316 1.50 -27.53 -7.86
CA LYS A 316 0.50 -26.95 -6.96
C LYS A 316 -0.92 -27.37 -7.31
N GLU A 317 -1.27 -27.50 -8.60
CA GLU A 317 -2.63 -27.88 -9.01
C GLU A 317 -2.94 -29.34 -8.66
N ARG A 318 -2.02 -30.26 -8.95
CA ARG A 318 -2.19 -31.67 -8.57
C ARG A 318 -2.25 -31.86 -7.06
N ILE A 319 -1.38 -31.16 -6.32
CA ILE A 319 -1.41 -31.22 -4.85
C ILE A 319 -2.74 -30.68 -4.31
N LYS A 320 -3.25 -29.55 -4.85
CA LYS A 320 -4.56 -29.00 -4.48
C LYS A 320 -5.70 -29.99 -4.75
N GLN A 321 -5.68 -30.70 -5.87
CA GLN A 321 -6.65 -31.76 -6.16
C GLN A 321 -6.57 -32.89 -5.13
N GLY A 322 -5.35 -33.34 -4.77
CA GLY A 322 -5.13 -34.32 -3.71
C GLY A 322 -5.63 -33.86 -2.34
N ILE A 323 -5.45 -32.58 -2.01
CA ILE A 323 -5.97 -31.98 -0.78
C ILE A 323 -7.51 -32.01 -0.78
N ARG A 324 -8.18 -31.70 -1.89
CA ARG A 324 -9.66 -31.79 -1.97
C ARG A 324 -10.14 -33.22 -1.70
N LEU A 325 -9.53 -34.20 -2.37
CA LEU A 325 -9.84 -35.62 -2.16
C LEU A 325 -9.62 -36.05 -0.70
N PHE A 326 -8.53 -35.58 -0.07
CA PHE A 326 -8.29 -35.86 1.34
C PHE A 326 -9.42 -35.33 2.23
N LEU A 327 -9.84 -34.09 2.01
CA LEU A 327 -10.85 -33.42 2.83
C LEU A 327 -12.26 -34.02 2.61
N GLU A 328 -12.52 -34.57 1.43
CA GLU A 328 -13.74 -35.33 1.14
C GLU A 328 -13.77 -36.67 1.88
N GLU A 329 -12.65 -37.40 1.88
CA GLU A 329 -12.53 -38.70 2.57
C GLU A 329 -12.46 -38.56 4.10
N ASN A 330 -11.90 -37.46 4.63
CA ASN A 330 -11.58 -37.30 6.05
C ASN A 330 -12.25 -36.07 6.65
N LYS A 331 -13.50 -36.24 7.10
CA LYS A 331 -14.36 -35.13 7.59
C LYS A 331 -14.06 -34.63 9.00
N GLU A 332 -13.31 -35.40 9.80
CA GLU A 332 -12.95 -35.06 11.19
C GLU A 332 -11.87 -33.97 11.19
N ASP A 333 -12.05 -32.90 11.98
CA ASP A 333 -11.07 -31.79 12.06
C ASP A 333 -9.66 -32.28 12.40
N ILE A 334 -9.55 -33.30 13.26
CA ILE A 334 -8.28 -33.91 13.66
C ILE A 334 -7.43 -34.38 12.46
N SER A 335 -8.09 -34.68 11.33
CA SER A 335 -7.47 -35.12 10.08
C SER A 335 -6.58 -34.06 9.45
N LEU A 336 -6.78 -32.78 9.75
CA LEU A 336 -5.88 -31.71 9.28
C LEU A 336 -4.46 -31.85 9.83
N ALA A 337 -4.31 -32.41 11.03
CA ALA A 337 -2.99 -32.75 11.56
C ALA A 337 -2.30 -33.82 10.70
N TYR A 338 -3.06 -34.82 10.25
CA TYR A 338 -2.56 -35.92 9.44
C TYR A 338 -2.21 -35.45 8.03
N LEU A 339 -3.04 -34.59 7.46
CA LEU A 339 -2.79 -33.96 6.16
C LEU A 339 -1.48 -33.16 6.17
N LEU A 340 -1.29 -32.29 7.16
CA LEU A 340 -0.05 -31.51 7.26
C LEU A 340 1.17 -32.41 7.41
N LYS A 341 1.09 -33.46 8.25
CA LYS A 341 2.19 -34.41 8.42
C LYS A 341 2.51 -35.16 7.11
N ALA A 342 1.48 -35.59 6.37
CA ALA A 342 1.65 -36.29 5.08
C ALA A 342 2.31 -35.38 4.03
N LEU A 343 1.84 -34.14 3.90
CA LEU A 343 2.42 -33.15 2.98
C LEU A 343 3.87 -32.79 3.32
N VAL A 344 4.21 -32.65 4.61
CA VAL A 344 5.59 -32.43 5.05
C VAL A 344 6.46 -33.66 4.76
N LYS A 345 5.96 -34.88 5.02
CA LYS A 345 6.70 -36.13 4.76
C LYS A 345 6.93 -36.36 3.26
N ALA A 346 5.98 -35.95 2.42
CA ALA A 346 6.08 -36.00 0.96
C ALA A 346 6.91 -34.84 0.36
N GLY A 347 7.44 -33.92 1.18
CA GLY A 347 8.21 -32.76 0.70
C GLY A 347 7.38 -31.69 -0.01
N ARG A 348 6.05 -31.76 0.05
CA ARG A 348 5.12 -30.82 -0.61
C ARG A 348 4.84 -29.56 0.21
N ILE A 349 5.23 -29.55 1.48
CA ILE A 349 5.23 -28.39 2.36
C ILE A 349 6.52 -28.40 3.19
N LYS A 350 7.13 -27.23 3.42
CA LYS A 350 8.32 -27.09 4.29
C LYS A 350 7.97 -27.41 5.75
N ALA A 351 8.83 -28.17 6.43
CA ALA A 351 8.63 -28.55 7.84
C ALA A 351 8.60 -27.35 8.82
N SER A 352 9.09 -26.18 8.40
CA SER A 352 9.06 -24.92 9.15
C SER A 352 7.67 -24.25 9.21
N ILE A 353 6.72 -24.67 8.36
CA ILE A 353 5.37 -24.11 8.36
C ILE A 353 4.65 -24.42 9.68
N ARG A 354 4.14 -23.36 10.32
CA ARG A 354 3.37 -23.46 11.57
C ARG A 354 1.98 -24.03 11.28
N TYR A 355 1.47 -24.87 12.18
CA TYR A 355 0.14 -25.49 12.04
C TYR A 355 -0.96 -24.44 11.79
N MET A 356 -0.97 -23.35 12.57
CA MET A 356 -1.99 -22.31 12.41
C MET A 356 -1.92 -21.57 11.07
N THR A 357 -0.77 -21.56 10.41
CA THR A 357 -0.66 -21.01 9.06
C THR A 357 -1.27 -21.98 8.05
N PHE A 358 -0.93 -23.27 8.14
CA PHE A 358 -1.52 -24.33 7.32
C PHE A 358 -3.04 -24.43 7.49
N HIS A 359 -3.52 -24.45 8.74
CA HIS A 359 -4.95 -24.55 9.07
C HIS A 359 -5.76 -23.44 8.39
N ARG A 360 -5.32 -22.19 8.49
CA ARG A 360 -5.96 -21.05 7.83
C ARG A 360 -5.93 -21.18 6.31
N THR A 361 -4.81 -21.60 5.71
CA THR A 361 -4.75 -21.81 4.26
C THR A 361 -5.73 -22.88 3.78
N ILE A 362 -5.96 -23.93 4.57
CA ILE A 362 -6.92 -24.99 4.24
C ILE A 362 -8.36 -24.51 4.39
N GLU A 363 -8.69 -23.80 5.46
CA GLU A 363 -10.02 -23.18 5.61
C GLU A 363 -10.36 -22.28 4.43
N GLN A 364 -9.40 -21.44 4.04
CA GLN A 364 -9.52 -20.56 2.87
C GLN A 364 -9.67 -21.34 1.57
N PHE A 365 -8.84 -22.36 1.35
CA PHE A 365 -8.88 -23.18 0.14
C PHE A 365 -10.18 -23.97 -0.02
N SER A 366 -10.70 -24.50 1.09
CA SER A 366 -11.89 -25.35 1.11
C SER A 366 -13.20 -24.57 1.30
N GLN A 367 -13.12 -23.28 1.65
CA GLN A 367 -14.27 -22.46 2.05
C GLN A 367 -15.09 -23.09 3.20
N ARG A 368 -14.41 -23.82 4.09
CA ARG A 368 -15.01 -24.52 5.23
C ARG A 368 -14.25 -24.19 6.51
N HIS A 369 -15.00 -24.01 7.60
CA HIS A 369 -14.43 -23.83 8.93
C HIS A 369 -14.06 -25.18 9.58
N TYR A 370 -12.92 -25.23 10.26
CA TYR A 370 -12.43 -26.39 11.01
C TYR A 370 -11.99 -25.96 12.41
N GLY A 371 -12.30 -26.74 13.45
CA GLY A 371 -11.75 -26.53 14.79
C GLY A 371 -10.22 -26.66 14.81
N HIS A 372 -9.52 -25.72 15.45
CA HIS A 372 -8.05 -25.67 15.41
C HIS A 372 -7.35 -26.30 16.61
N ASP A 373 -7.96 -26.34 17.79
CA ASP A 373 -7.26 -26.75 19.03
C ASP A 373 -6.88 -28.24 19.05
N ILE A 374 -7.84 -29.10 18.71
CA ILE A 374 -7.64 -30.57 18.72
C ILE A 374 -6.59 -31.00 17.69
N PRO A 375 -6.66 -30.58 16.41
CA PRO A 375 -5.65 -30.99 15.45
C PRO A 375 -4.32 -30.26 15.62
N GLN A 376 -4.28 -29.04 16.18
CA GLN A 376 -3.00 -28.39 16.52
C GLN A 376 -2.24 -29.20 17.57
N LYS A 377 -2.93 -29.60 18.65
CA LYS A 377 -2.36 -30.46 19.68
C LYS A 377 -1.90 -31.79 19.08
N ARG A 378 -2.75 -32.41 18.26
CA ARG A 378 -2.43 -33.68 17.59
C ARG A 378 -1.23 -33.57 16.65
N TYR A 379 -1.09 -32.45 15.94
CA TYR A 379 0.06 -32.19 15.10
C TYR A 379 1.34 -32.08 15.93
N GLY A 380 1.30 -31.39 17.07
CA GLY A 380 2.40 -31.34 18.03
C GLY A 380 2.86 -32.74 18.46
N GLU A 381 1.91 -33.62 18.81
CA GLU A 381 2.20 -35.02 19.15
C GLU A 381 2.87 -35.77 17.99
N ILE A 382 2.31 -35.74 16.78
CA ILE A 382 2.84 -36.54 15.66
C ILE A 382 4.03 -35.90 14.92
N LYS A 383 4.34 -34.62 15.17
CA LYS A 383 5.42 -33.89 14.50
C LYS A 383 6.79 -34.46 14.90
N GLU A 384 6.98 -34.71 16.19
CA GLU A 384 8.26 -35.17 16.78
C GLU A 384 8.40 -36.70 16.82
N LEU A 385 7.30 -37.43 16.62
CA LEU A 385 7.26 -38.87 16.82
C LEU A 385 7.54 -39.63 15.51
N THR A 386 8.58 -40.47 15.52
CA THR A 386 8.70 -41.61 14.60
C THR A 386 7.57 -42.59 14.94
N LEU A 387 6.60 -42.75 14.05
CA LEU A 387 5.40 -43.58 14.24
C LEU A 387 5.70 -45.11 14.30
N ASN A 388 6.91 -45.51 14.67
CA ASN A 388 7.43 -46.88 14.68
C ASN A 388 7.54 -47.49 16.08
N SER A 389 7.09 -46.82 17.15
CA SER A 389 7.14 -47.36 18.52
C SER A 389 6.04 -48.42 18.78
N PRO A 390 6.33 -49.57 19.43
CA PRO A 390 5.40 -50.71 19.57
C PRO A 390 4.19 -50.51 20.49
N GLN A 391 4.17 -49.45 21.32
CA GLN A 391 3.15 -49.27 22.36
C GLN A 391 2.25 -48.07 22.08
N ARG A 392 1.32 -48.14 21.12
CA ARG A 392 0.30 -47.07 20.97
C ARG A 392 -1.08 -47.58 20.60
N GLY A 393 -2.10 -47.02 21.26
CA GLY A 393 -3.51 -47.38 21.10
C GLY A 393 -4.08 -47.13 19.70
N SER A 394 -5.28 -47.65 19.45
CA SER A 394 -5.97 -47.68 18.15
C SER A 394 -5.98 -46.36 17.37
N SER A 395 -6.07 -45.23 18.08
CA SER A 395 -6.03 -43.88 17.51
C SER A 395 -4.72 -43.56 16.76
N TYR A 396 -3.56 -43.98 17.28
CA TYR A 396 -2.27 -43.75 16.62
C TYR A 396 -2.08 -44.64 15.40
N THR A 397 -2.62 -45.86 15.44
CA THR A 397 -2.63 -46.78 14.30
C THR A 397 -3.49 -46.24 13.16
N LYS A 398 -4.66 -45.66 13.46
CA LYS A 398 -5.50 -44.95 12.46
C LYS A 398 -4.74 -43.78 11.85
N ALA A 399 -4.13 -42.92 12.68
CA ALA A 399 -3.35 -41.77 12.22
C ALA A 399 -2.19 -42.19 11.30
N LYS A 400 -1.41 -43.22 11.68
CA LYS A 400 -0.30 -43.73 10.87
C LYS A 400 -0.77 -44.21 9.50
N ARG A 401 -1.84 -45.01 9.45
CA ARG A 401 -2.40 -45.52 8.18
C ARG A 401 -2.82 -44.40 7.24
N ILE A 402 -3.50 -43.37 7.76
CA ILE A 402 -3.92 -42.20 6.98
C ILE A 402 -2.69 -41.44 6.48
N ILE A 403 -1.74 -41.13 7.36
CA ILE A 403 -0.52 -40.37 7.02
C ILE A 403 0.29 -41.11 5.96
N ASP A 404 0.55 -42.40 6.12
CA ASP A 404 1.37 -43.17 5.18
C ASP A 404 0.68 -43.28 3.81
N ARG A 405 -0.61 -43.65 3.75
CA ARG A 405 -1.38 -43.70 2.50
C ARG A 405 -1.33 -42.38 1.73
N TRP A 406 -1.56 -41.26 2.42
CA TRP A 406 -1.58 -39.95 1.78
C TRP A 406 -0.19 -39.41 1.48
N THR A 407 0.82 -39.78 2.26
CA THR A 407 2.23 -39.48 1.91
C THR A 407 2.57 -40.12 0.57
N ASP A 408 2.28 -41.42 0.41
CA ASP A 408 2.56 -42.13 -0.84
C ASP A 408 1.77 -41.54 -2.02
N TYR A 409 0.52 -41.14 -1.79
CA TYR A 409 -0.28 -40.44 -2.78
C TYR A 409 0.40 -39.14 -3.24
N PHE A 410 0.83 -38.28 -2.32
CA PHE A 410 1.47 -36.99 -2.63
C PHE A 410 2.89 -37.12 -3.18
N ILE A 411 3.60 -38.21 -2.90
CA ILE A 411 4.89 -38.51 -3.55
C ILE A 411 4.64 -38.87 -5.02
N ASN A 412 3.68 -39.74 -5.29
CA ASN A 412 3.45 -40.30 -6.63
C ASN A 412 2.62 -39.40 -7.55
N ASN A 413 1.76 -38.54 -6.99
CA ASN A 413 0.79 -37.75 -7.77
C ASN A 413 0.90 -36.23 -7.54
N GLY A 414 1.78 -35.77 -6.65
CA GLY A 414 1.93 -34.35 -6.28
C GLY A 414 3.18 -33.67 -6.81
#